data_AF-A0A935A0F0-F1
#
_entry.id   AF-A0A935A0F0-F1
#
_cell.length_a   1.000
_cell.length_b   1.000
_cell.length_c   1.000
_cell.angle_alpha   90.00
_cell.angle_beta   90.00
_cell.angle_gamma   90.00
#
_symmetry.space_group_name_H-M   'P 1'
#
loop_
_entity.id
_entity.type
_entity.pdbx_description
1 polymer ?
#
loop_
_entity_poly.entity_id
_entity_poly.type
_entity_poly.pdbx_seq_one_letter_code
_entity_poly.pdbx_strand_id
1 'polypeptide(L)'
;MIARLPVLVLATLALAVCSANTAANGARSAAGQLTVSVLWDDAMTNKQAGVWMGYLFARVQYVSDHARDYPNVPGIVQARFEEEVHARGEAVEIYRDIRARKPEMANEYFDALEQVHAAGFMREYVWHYLKQPEWSAPAGTLRASEFQAWSAQHIPNHRAETRGRIKLAAN
;
A
#
# COMPACT_ATOMS: atom_id res chain seq x y z
N MET A 1 -15.09 -3.70 -34.57
CA MET A 1 -14.28 -3.61 -33.34
C MET A 1 -15.15 -3.02 -32.25
N ILE A 2 -15.56 -3.81 -31.26
CA ILE A 2 -16.36 -3.32 -30.12
C ILE A 2 -15.36 -2.90 -29.05
N ALA A 3 -15.28 -1.60 -28.78
CA ALA A 3 -14.51 -1.06 -27.67
C ALA A 3 -15.17 -1.53 -26.36
N ARG A 4 -14.48 -2.38 -25.61
CA ARG A 4 -14.90 -2.78 -24.26
C ARG A 4 -14.49 -1.66 -23.31
N LEU A 5 -15.48 -0.94 -22.76
CA LEU A 5 -15.30 -0.05 -21.62
C LEU A 5 -14.86 -0.90 -20.40
N PRO A 6 -13.86 -0.49 -19.62
CA PRO A 6 -13.49 -1.19 -18.39
C PRO A 6 -14.64 -1.08 -17.38
N VAL A 7 -14.98 -2.20 -16.74
CA VAL A 7 -16.01 -2.27 -15.70
C VAL A 7 -15.36 -1.94 -14.36
N LEU A 8 -15.61 -0.73 -13.87
CA LEU A 8 -15.17 -0.30 -12.54
C LEU A 8 -15.98 -1.07 -11.49
N VAL A 9 -15.36 -2.04 -10.81
CA VAL A 9 -15.97 -2.70 -9.65
C VAL A 9 -15.63 -1.88 -8.40
N LEU A 10 -16.64 -1.26 -7.80
CA LEU A 10 -16.52 -0.51 -6.56
C LEU A 10 -16.80 -1.45 -5.38
N ALA A 11 -15.77 -1.88 -4.66
CA ALA A 11 -15.94 -2.56 -3.38
C ALA A 11 -15.84 -1.54 -2.25
N THR A 12 -16.95 -1.30 -1.56
CA THR A 12 -17.05 -0.33 -0.47
C THR A 12 -16.93 -1.06 0.86
N LEU A 13 -15.88 -0.79 1.64
CA LEU A 13 -15.75 -1.28 3.01
C LEU A 13 -15.85 -0.08 3.97
N ALA A 14 -16.93 -0.03 4.75
CA ALA A 14 -17.14 1.03 5.74
C ALA A 14 -16.31 0.74 7.01
N LEU A 15 -15.10 1.31 7.09
CA LEU A 15 -14.32 1.34 8.32
C LEU A 15 -14.47 2.73 8.96
N ALA A 16 -15.00 2.78 10.17
CA ALA A 16 -15.12 4.01 10.95
C ALA A 16 -13.76 4.37 11.55
N VAL A 17 -13.12 5.43 11.04
CA VAL A 17 -11.90 5.98 11.65
C VAL A 17 -12.31 6.82 12.86
N CYS A 18 -12.16 6.26 14.07
CA CYS A 18 -12.46 6.97 15.31
C CYS A 18 -11.37 7.99 15.63
N SER A 19 -11.69 9.28 15.53
CA SER A 19 -10.80 10.35 16.01
C SER A 19 -10.84 10.42 17.55
N ALA A 20 -9.76 10.05 18.23
CA ALA A 20 -9.58 10.37 19.64
C ALA A 20 -9.23 11.86 19.79
N ASN A 21 -10.25 12.70 19.98
CA ASN A 21 -10.12 14.09 20.41
C ASN A 21 -10.45 14.18 21.90
N THR A 22 -9.44 14.25 22.75
CA THR A 22 -9.57 14.76 24.12
C THR A 22 -9.56 16.28 24.07
N ALA A 23 -10.74 16.88 23.96
CA ALA A 23 -10.96 18.27 24.37
C ALA A 23 -12.42 18.45 24.80
N ALA A 24 -12.57 18.96 26.02
CA ALA A 24 -13.84 19.19 26.69
C ALA A 24 -14.71 20.24 25.97
N ASN A 25 -16.02 20.08 26.14
CA ASN A 25 -17.11 21.01 25.86
C ASN A 25 -17.42 21.35 24.39
N GLY A 26 -18.56 20.81 23.93
CA GLY A 26 -19.61 21.69 23.45
C GLY A 26 -19.60 22.11 21.98
N ALA A 27 -19.08 21.30 21.07
CA ALA A 27 -19.53 21.26 19.68
C ALA A 27 -19.03 19.95 19.07
N ARG A 28 -19.91 18.95 18.93
CA ARG A 28 -19.66 17.87 17.98
C ARG A 28 -19.64 18.52 16.60
N SER A 29 -18.46 18.93 16.15
CA SER A 29 -18.25 19.16 14.73
C SER A 29 -18.70 17.87 14.06
N ALA A 30 -19.62 17.98 13.11
CA ALA A 30 -20.00 16.87 12.26
C ALA A 30 -18.76 16.48 11.46
N ALA A 31 -17.89 15.69 12.08
CA ALA A 31 -16.79 15.04 11.40
C ALA A 31 -17.45 14.08 10.41
N GLY A 32 -17.59 14.54 9.16
CA GLY A 32 -18.18 13.76 8.09
C GLY A 32 -17.52 12.38 8.09
N GLN A 33 -18.34 11.34 8.23
CA GLN A 33 -17.86 9.98 8.19
C GLN A 33 -17.37 9.74 6.75
N LEU A 34 -16.06 9.59 6.56
CA LEU A 34 -15.50 9.23 5.26
C LEU A 34 -15.47 7.71 5.13
N THR A 35 -15.85 7.20 3.98
CA THR A 35 -15.74 5.78 3.64
C THR A 35 -14.47 5.54 2.84
N VAL A 36 -13.80 4.42 3.10
CA VAL A 36 -12.62 3.99 2.35
C VAL A 36 -13.06 3.07 1.21
N SER A 37 -12.78 3.46 -0.03
CA SER A 37 -12.97 2.63 -1.21
C SER A 37 -11.64 2.11 -1.73
N VAL A 38 -11.61 0.84 -2.12
CA VAL A 38 -10.45 0.25 -2.80
C VAL A 38 -10.66 0.34 -4.30
N LEU A 39 -9.69 0.91 -5.00
CA LEU A 39 -9.64 0.99 -6.45
C LEU A 39 -8.50 0.10 -6.94
N TRP A 40 -8.78 -0.89 -7.78
CA TRP A 40 -7.76 -1.78 -8.33
C TRP A 40 -7.75 -1.78 -9.86
N ASP A 41 -6.61 -2.19 -10.44
CA ASP A 41 -6.38 -2.31 -11.88
C ASP A 41 -6.95 -3.63 -12.45
N ASP A 42 -7.59 -3.58 -13.62
CA ASP A 42 -8.13 -4.75 -14.33
C ASP A 42 -7.03 -5.72 -14.78
N ALA A 43 -5.78 -5.26 -14.89
CA ALA A 43 -4.63 -6.13 -15.17
C ALA A 43 -4.20 -6.99 -13.97
N MET A 44 -4.83 -6.81 -12.80
CA MET A 44 -4.64 -7.68 -11.64
C MET A 44 -5.23 -9.06 -11.94
N THR A 45 -4.37 -10.02 -12.26
CA THR A 45 -4.83 -11.39 -12.49
C THR A 45 -5.49 -11.95 -11.23
N ASN A 46 -6.48 -12.85 -11.42
CA ASN A 46 -7.15 -13.54 -10.31
C ASN A 46 -6.18 -14.21 -9.32
N LYS A 47 -4.97 -14.58 -9.79
CA LYS A 47 -3.96 -15.20 -8.94
C LYS A 47 -3.50 -14.23 -7.86
N GLN A 48 -3.07 -13.02 -8.21
CA GLN A 48 -2.43 -12.09 -7.26
C GLN A 48 -3.41 -11.19 -6.51
N ALA A 49 -4.69 -11.24 -6.86
CA ALA A 49 -5.71 -10.38 -6.26
C ALA A 49 -5.71 -10.45 -4.73
N GLY A 50 -5.55 -11.65 -4.14
CA GLY A 50 -5.50 -11.80 -2.69
C GLY A 50 -4.35 -11.04 -2.02
N VAL A 51 -3.15 -11.06 -2.62
CA VAL A 51 -1.98 -10.37 -2.07
C VAL A 51 -2.13 -8.86 -2.19
N TRP A 52 -2.58 -8.37 -3.36
CA TRP A 52 -2.81 -6.94 -3.57
C TRP A 52 -3.94 -6.39 -2.71
N MET A 53 -4.99 -7.18 -2.46
CA MET A 53 -6.03 -6.81 -1.49
C MET A 53 -5.47 -6.73 -0.08
N GLY A 54 -4.60 -7.67 0.30
CA GLY A 54 -3.84 -7.61 1.56
C GLY A 54 -3.04 -6.32 1.71
N TYR A 55 -2.26 -5.96 0.68
CA TYR A 55 -1.54 -4.69 0.60
C TYR A 55 -2.48 -3.48 0.78
N LEU A 56 -3.61 -3.44 0.08
CA LEU A 56 -4.55 -2.32 0.17
C LEU A 56 -5.19 -2.22 1.56
N PHE A 57 -5.54 -3.34 2.19
CA PHE A 57 -6.03 -3.33 3.57
C PHE A 57 -4.97 -2.90 4.58
N ALA A 58 -3.72 -3.32 4.41
CA ALA A 58 -2.62 -2.83 5.24
C ALA A 58 -2.46 -1.31 5.13
N ARG A 59 -2.63 -0.75 3.92
CA ARG A 59 -2.68 0.72 3.74
C ARG A 59 -3.87 1.37 4.45
N VAL A 60 -5.07 0.79 4.31
CA VAL A 60 -6.26 1.30 5.02
C VAL A 60 -6.04 1.31 6.53
N GLN A 61 -5.53 0.20 7.08
CA GLN A 61 -5.23 0.07 8.49
C GLN A 61 -4.20 1.13 8.94
N TYR A 62 -3.10 1.28 8.19
CA TYR A 62 -2.09 2.28 8.48
C TYR A 62 -2.65 3.70 8.50
N VAL A 63 -3.45 4.08 7.51
CA VAL A 63 -4.11 5.40 7.46
C VAL A 63 -5.05 5.60 8.64
N SER A 64 -5.80 4.57 9.02
CA SER A 64 -6.69 4.62 10.19
C SER A 64 -5.92 4.85 11.48
N ASP A 65 -4.82 4.13 11.69
CA ASP A 65 -3.99 4.24 12.90
C ASP A 65 -3.21 5.57 12.96
N HIS A 66 -2.95 6.17 11.81
CA HIS A 66 -2.21 7.42 11.65
C HIS A 66 -3.09 8.55 11.12
N ALA A 67 -4.40 8.53 11.41
CA ALA A 67 -5.37 9.43 10.78
C ALA A 67 -5.02 10.93 10.88
N ARG A 68 -4.31 11.33 11.94
CA ARG A 68 -3.84 12.72 12.14
C ARG A 68 -2.83 13.18 11.09
N ASP A 69 -2.13 12.24 10.47
CA ASP A 69 -1.13 12.52 9.46
C ASP A 69 -1.76 12.73 8.09
N TYR A 70 -3.00 12.29 7.85
CA TYR A 70 -3.64 12.35 6.54
C TYR A 70 -4.66 13.48 6.45
N PRO A 71 -4.73 14.18 5.29
CA PRO A 71 -5.83 15.11 5.04
C PRO A 71 -7.18 14.39 5.11
N ASN A 72 -8.07 14.84 5.99
CA ASN A 72 -9.42 14.28 6.11
C ASN A 72 -10.36 14.87 5.05
N VAL A 73 -10.00 14.72 3.77
CA VAL A 73 -10.77 15.22 2.62
C VAL A 73 -11.02 14.10 1.61
N PRO A 74 -12.17 14.09 0.92
CA PRO A 74 -12.42 13.13 -0.14
C PRO A 74 -11.37 13.19 -1.24
N GLY A 75 -10.91 12.03 -1.72
CA GLY A 75 -9.86 11.95 -2.74
C GLY A 75 -9.05 10.66 -2.67
N ILE A 76 -8.13 10.49 -3.62
CA ILE A 76 -7.13 9.41 -3.58
C ILE A 76 -6.18 9.70 -2.41
N VAL A 77 -5.97 8.70 -1.55
CA VAL A 77 -4.97 8.82 -0.49
C VAL A 77 -3.61 8.54 -1.10
N GLN A 78 -2.81 9.60 -1.21
CA GLN A 78 -1.42 9.49 -1.62
C GLN A 78 -0.64 8.74 -0.54
N ALA A 79 0.05 7.68 -0.94
CA ALA A 79 0.78 6.86 0.01
C ALA A 79 1.96 7.63 0.60
N ARG A 80 2.22 7.44 1.89
CA ARG A 80 3.41 7.96 2.57
C ARG A 80 4.53 6.91 2.58
N PHE A 81 5.75 7.37 2.85
CA PHE A 81 6.92 6.49 2.88
C PHE A 81 6.76 5.33 3.86
N GLU A 82 6.46 5.63 5.13
CA GLU A 82 6.31 4.60 6.17
C GLU A 82 5.08 3.70 5.95
N GLU A 83 4.02 4.24 5.33
CA GLU A 83 2.85 3.47 4.91
C GLU A 83 3.22 2.43 3.84
N GLU A 84 3.98 2.81 2.82
CA GLU A 84 4.44 1.88 1.78
C GLU A 84 5.39 0.82 2.33
N VAL A 85 6.30 1.18 3.25
CA VAL A 85 7.19 0.23 3.92
C VAL A 85 6.37 -0.80 4.69
N HIS A 86 5.40 -0.35 5.49
CA HIS A 86 4.53 -1.23 6.26
C HIS A 86 3.67 -2.12 5.33
N ALA A 87 2.92 -1.53 4.41
CA ALA A 87 1.97 -2.27 3.57
C ALA A 87 2.66 -3.29 2.65
N ARG A 88 3.88 -3.01 2.19
CA ARG A 88 4.67 -3.97 1.39
C ARG A 88 5.28 -5.08 2.24
N GLY A 89 5.64 -4.81 3.48
CA GLY A 89 5.99 -5.84 4.45
C GLY A 89 4.83 -6.82 4.65
N GLU A 90 3.63 -6.31 4.95
CA GLU A 90 2.41 -7.13 5.09
C GLU A 90 2.09 -7.92 3.82
N ALA A 91 2.23 -7.30 2.65
CA ALA A 91 2.03 -7.97 1.37
C ALA A 91 2.98 -9.17 1.17
N VAL A 92 4.23 -9.06 1.61
CA VAL A 92 5.21 -10.17 1.55
C VAL A 92 4.78 -11.31 2.47
N GLU A 93 4.33 -11.04 3.69
CA GLU A 93 3.89 -12.10 4.60
C GLU A 93 2.64 -12.81 4.06
N ILE A 94 1.67 -12.05 3.53
CA ILE A 94 0.48 -12.62 2.87
C ILE A 94 0.89 -13.46 1.64
N TYR A 95 1.84 -12.98 0.85
CA TYR A 95 2.37 -13.72 -0.30
C TYR A 95 3.00 -15.05 0.12
N ARG A 96 3.86 -15.05 1.15
CA ARG A 96 4.47 -16.27 1.71
C ARG A 96 3.42 -17.29 2.13
N ASP A 97 2.44 -16.83 2.89
CA ASP A 97 1.35 -17.65 3.40
C ASP A 97 0.50 -18.26 2.28
N ILE A 98 0.20 -17.49 1.22
CA ILE A 98 -0.55 -17.99 0.07
C ILE A 98 0.31 -18.98 -0.73
N ARG A 99 1.56 -18.63 -1.04
CA ARG A 99 2.47 -19.46 -1.84
C ARG A 99 2.79 -20.80 -1.15
N ALA A 100 2.90 -20.82 0.17
CA ALA A 100 3.09 -22.05 0.95
C ALA A 100 1.96 -23.07 0.74
N ARG A 101 0.73 -22.59 0.48
CA ARG A 101 -0.46 -23.41 0.21
C ARG A 101 -0.72 -23.65 -1.27
N LYS A 102 -0.19 -22.78 -2.13
CA LYS A 102 -0.42 -22.73 -3.58
C LYS A 102 0.86 -22.35 -4.31
N PRO A 103 1.81 -23.28 -4.53
CA PRO A 103 3.09 -22.97 -5.16
C PRO A 103 2.98 -22.35 -6.57
N GLU A 104 1.89 -22.62 -7.29
CA GLU A 104 1.58 -22.06 -8.61
C GLU A 104 1.26 -20.55 -8.61
N MET A 105 1.26 -19.93 -7.43
CA MET A 105 1.14 -18.49 -7.18
C MET A 105 2.45 -17.73 -7.34
N ALA A 106 3.55 -18.42 -7.62
CA ALA A 106 4.84 -17.80 -7.87
C ALA A 106 4.72 -16.60 -8.84
N ASN A 107 5.36 -15.49 -8.47
CA ASN A 107 5.31 -14.25 -9.22
C ASN A 107 6.63 -13.50 -9.03
N GLU A 108 7.28 -13.17 -10.14
CA GLU A 108 8.60 -12.52 -10.16
C GLU A 108 8.67 -11.27 -9.28
N TYR A 109 7.64 -10.41 -9.32
CA TYR A 109 7.61 -9.19 -8.53
C TYR A 109 7.51 -9.47 -7.02
N PHE A 110 6.62 -10.37 -6.57
CA PHE A 110 6.51 -10.73 -5.15
C PHE A 110 7.68 -11.60 -4.66
N ASP A 111 8.27 -12.44 -5.53
CA ASP A 111 9.50 -13.18 -5.24
C ASP A 111 10.68 -12.22 -5.02
N ALA A 112 10.79 -11.16 -5.83
CA ALA A 112 11.79 -10.11 -5.64
C ALA A 112 11.53 -9.31 -4.35
N LEU A 113 10.27 -8.93 -4.09
CA LEU A 113 9.89 -8.18 -2.90
C LEU A 113 10.14 -8.98 -1.60
N GLU A 114 9.93 -10.30 -1.66
CA GLU A 114 10.26 -11.19 -0.55
C GLU A 114 11.77 -11.23 -0.25
N GLN A 115 12.62 -11.30 -1.29
CA GLN A 115 14.07 -11.25 -1.12
C GLN A 115 14.51 -9.93 -0.49
N VAL A 116 13.94 -8.81 -0.93
CA VAL A 116 14.16 -7.48 -0.33
C VAL A 116 13.78 -7.48 1.15
N HIS A 117 12.61 -8.05 1.48
CA HIS A 117 12.13 -8.11 2.85
C HIS A 117 13.06 -8.96 3.74
N ALA A 118 13.45 -10.14 3.26
CA ALA A 118 14.36 -11.04 3.97
C ALA A 118 15.75 -10.44 4.20
N ALA A 119 16.23 -9.60 3.28
CA ALA A 119 17.50 -8.88 3.41
C ALA A 119 17.41 -7.61 4.29
N GLY A 120 16.23 -7.27 4.80
CA GLY A 120 16.01 -6.09 5.64
C GLY A 120 16.16 -4.77 4.87
N PHE A 121 15.87 -4.76 3.57
CA PHE A 121 16.02 -3.60 2.69
C PHE A 121 14.69 -2.98 2.25
N MET A 122 13.57 -3.26 2.94
CA MET A 122 12.26 -2.75 2.52
C MET A 122 12.19 -1.22 2.48
N ARG A 123 12.85 -0.54 3.43
CA ARG A 123 12.93 0.94 3.47
C ARG A 123 13.68 1.49 2.26
N GLU A 124 14.85 0.94 1.97
CA GLU A 124 15.68 1.32 0.84
C GLU A 124 14.97 1.03 -0.49
N TYR A 125 14.28 -0.10 -0.59
CA TYR A 125 13.47 -0.47 -1.74
C TYR A 125 12.36 0.54 -2.02
N VAL A 126 11.57 0.89 -0.99
CA VAL A 126 10.48 1.87 -1.13
C VAL A 126 11.04 3.23 -1.53
N TRP A 127 12.15 3.66 -0.93
CA TRP A 127 12.77 4.92 -1.27
C TRP A 127 13.33 4.93 -2.70
N HIS A 128 13.98 3.85 -3.11
CA HIS A 128 14.62 3.78 -4.42
C HIS A 128 13.60 3.70 -5.57
N TYR A 129 12.58 2.86 -5.43
CA TYR A 129 11.67 2.55 -6.54
C TYR A 129 10.35 3.34 -6.51
N LEU A 130 9.91 3.81 -5.35
CA LEU A 130 8.54 4.31 -5.16
C LEU A 130 8.48 5.72 -4.59
N LYS A 131 9.64 6.36 -4.39
CA LYS A 131 9.71 7.73 -3.87
C LYS A 131 8.80 8.66 -4.66
N GLN A 132 7.93 9.34 -3.93
CA GLN A 132 7.09 10.39 -4.48
C GLN A 132 7.82 11.75 -4.39
N PRO A 133 7.51 12.70 -5.29
CA PRO A 133 8.10 14.04 -5.26
C PRO A 133 7.92 14.75 -3.92
N GLU A 134 6.78 14.54 -3.26
CA GLU A 134 6.37 15.21 -2.03
C GLU A 134 6.99 14.58 -0.77
N TRP A 135 7.64 13.42 -0.91
CA TRP A 135 8.28 12.78 0.24
C TRP A 135 9.58 13.51 0.59
N SER A 136 9.65 13.98 1.84
CA SER A 136 10.90 14.37 2.47
C SER A 136 11.82 13.16 2.67
N ALA A 137 13.09 13.42 2.93
CA ALA A 137 14.00 12.37 3.37
C ALA A 137 13.39 11.61 4.56
N PRO A 138 13.44 10.27 4.58
CA PRO A 138 12.86 9.50 5.65
C PRO A 138 13.65 9.71 6.93
N ALA A 139 13.00 9.49 8.07
CA ALA A 139 13.71 9.48 9.34
C ALA A 139 14.71 8.31 9.38
N GLY A 140 15.89 8.58 9.95
CA GLY A 140 17.00 7.62 10.01
C GLY A 140 17.85 7.57 8.74
N THR A 141 18.88 6.72 8.78
CA THR A 141 19.83 6.57 7.67
C THR A 141 19.44 5.39 6.81
N LEU A 142 19.18 5.63 5.52
CA LEU A 142 19.02 4.57 4.53
C LEU A 142 20.38 4.00 4.13
N ARG A 143 20.46 2.68 4.00
CA ARG A 143 21.66 1.96 3.53
C ARG A 143 21.72 1.94 2.01
N ALA A 144 21.59 3.11 1.37
CA ALA A 144 21.35 3.24 -0.07
C ALA A 144 22.44 2.56 -0.93
N SER A 145 23.72 2.74 -0.58
CA SER A 145 24.83 2.13 -1.30
C SER A 145 24.85 0.60 -1.15
N GLU A 146 24.58 0.09 0.05
CA GLU A 146 24.46 -1.36 0.30
C GLU A 146 23.30 -1.95 -0.49
N PHE A 147 22.15 -1.30 -0.46
CA PHE A 147 20.97 -1.73 -1.20
C PHE A 147 21.20 -1.71 -2.72
N GLN A 148 21.88 -0.69 -3.24
CA GLN A 148 22.19 -0.62 -4.67
C GLN A 148 23.10 -1.77 -5.10
N ALA A 149 24.16 -2.06 -4.32
CA ALA A 149 25.05 -3.19 -4.59
C ALA A 149 24.32 -4.54 -4.48
N TRP A 150 23.46 -4.70 -3.46
CA TRP A 150 22.67 -5.90 -3.24
C TRP A 150 21.64 -6.12 -4.36
N SER A 151 20.85 -5.09 -4.70
CA SER A 151 19.75 -5.19 -5.67
C SER A 151 20.24 -5.51 -7.09
N ALA A 152 21.42 -5.00 -7.48
CA ALA A 152 22.04 -5.31 -8.76
C ALA A 152 22.33 -6.82 -8.95
N GLN A 153 22.52 -7.56 -7.86
CA GLN A 153 22.84 -8.99 -7.88
C GLN A 153 21.61 -9.87 -7.69
N HIS A 154 20.63 -9.45 -6.89
CA HIS A 154 19.52 -10.30 -6.45
C HIS A 154 18.22 -10.06 -7.22
N ILE A 155 17.98 -8.82 -7.66
CA ILE A 155 16.76 -8.42 -8.36
C ILE A 155 17.09 -7.59 -9.62
N PRO A 156 17.92 -8.12 -10.53
CA PRO A 156 18.32 -7.37 -11.72
C PRO A 156 17.10 -7.08 -12.61
N ASN A 157 17.03 -5.87 -13.16
CA ASN A 157 15.91 -5.41 -14.01
C ASN A 157 14.54 -5.38 -13.32
N HIS A 158 14.51 -5.38 -11.98
CA HIS A 158 13.28 -5.30 -11.22
C HIS A 158 12.46 -4.05 -11.56
N ARG A 159 11.14 -4.24 -11.61
CA ARG A 159 10.17 -3.15 -11.77
C ARG A 159 9.20 -3.19 -10.62
N ALA A 160 9.15 -2.10 -9.86
CA ALA A 160 8.17 -1.99 -8.80
C ALA A 160 6.76 -1.86 -9.38
N GLU A 161 5.83 -2.62 -8.84
CA GLU A 161 4.42 -2.59 -9.20
C GLU A 161 3.59 -1.97 -8.08
N THR A 162 2.48 -1.33 -8.46
CA THR A 162 1.38 -0.94 -7.58
C THR A 162 0.09 -1.12 -8.36
N ARG A 163 -0.75 -2.07 -7.94
CA ARG A 163 -1.96 -2.48 -8.68
C ARG A 163 -3.27 -1.98 -8.09
N GLY A 164 -3.20 -1.07 -7.11
CA GLY A 164 -4.39 -0.45 -6.55
C GLY A 164 -4.09 0.80 -5.73
N ARG A 165 -5.16 1.49 -5.34
CA ARG A 165 -5.16 2.71 -4.53
C ARG A 165 -6.34 2.67 -3.57
N ILE A 166 -6.23 3.41 -2.49
CA ILE A 166 -7.34 3.67 -1.58
C ILE A 166 -7.87 5.09 -1.80
N LYS A 167 -9.18 5.28 -1.66
CA LYS A 167 -9.86 6.55 -1.84
C LYS A 167 -10.73 6.83 -0.62
N LEU A 168 -10.68 8.04 -0.10
CA LEU A 168 -11.68 8.55 0.84
C LEU A 168 -12.86 9.13 0.05
N ALA A 169 -14.07 8.72 0.40
CA ALA A 169 -15.30 9.24 -0.16
C ALA A 169 -16.13 9.91 0.94
N ALA A 170 -16.76 11.04 0.63
CA ALA A 170 -17.79 11.59 1.50
C ALA A 170 -18.99 10.64 1.52
N ASN A 171 -19.52 10.38 2.71
CA ASN A 171 -20.83 9.73 2.88
C ASN A 171 -21.97 10.69 2.55
#